data_AF-A0A3E1EFJ7-F1
#
_entry.id   AF-A0A3E1EFJ7-F1
#
_cell.length_a   1.000
_cell.length_b   1.000
_cell.length_c   1.000
_cell.angle_alpha   90.00
_cell.angle_beta   90.00
_cell.angle_gamma   90.00
#
_symmetry.space_group_name_H-M   'P 1'
#
loop_
_entity.id
_entity.type
_entity.pdbx_description
1 polymer ?
#
loop_
_entity_poly.entity_id
_entity_poly.type
_entity_poly.pdbx_seq_one_letter_code
_entity_poly.pdbx_strand_id
1 'polypeptide(L)'
;MLLHPVILCIIIAFLLVGIGDQYPFSPFPMYSRIDGKAEVLYVTNEKDEPMPLSKMFGNGSAQLKKRFESNLFDVAKTKDWWKTTEPQRQDAADRFLSREIEKLDASKRAKYPASSLKVWLISITMDGSTFSKEHVFMGSKPLTTPAP
;
A
#
# COMPACT_ATOMS: atom_id res chain seq x y z
N MET A 1 -1.41 -17.08 48.74
CA MET A 1 -0.37 -17.97 48.17
C MET A 1 -0.17 -17.56 46.72
N LEU A 2 0.97 -16.94 46.38
CA LEU A 2 1.27 -16.60 44.99
C LEU A 2 1.45 -17.91 44.23
N LEU A 3 0.58 -18.18 43.25
CA LEU A 3 0.79 -19.28 42.33
C LEU A 3 2.11 -18.99 41.58
N HIS A 4 3.09 -19.88 41.75
CA HIS A 4 4.41 -19.69 41.16
C HIS A 4 4.24 -19.51 39.63
N PRO A 5 4.89 -18.51 38.98
CA PRO A 5 4.70 -18.23 37.56
C PRO A 5 4.90 -19.46 36.65
N VAL A 6 5.75 -20.39 37.06
CA VAL A 6 5.98 -21.67 36.38
C VAL A 6 4.72 -22.55 36.35
N ILE A 7 4.00 -22.63 37.47
CA ILE A 7 2.77 -23.42 37.59
C ILE A 7 1.67 -22.81 36.71
N LEU A 8 1.60 -21.48 36.64
CA LEU A 8 0.66 -20.79 35.75
C LEU A 8 0.94 -21.09 34.27
N CYS A 9 2.21 -21.07 33.85
CA CYS A 9 2.60 -21.41 32.48
C CYS A 9 2.26 -22.87 32.11
N ILE A 10 2.45 -23.81 33.04
CA ILE A 10 2.11 -25.23 32.82
C ILE A 10 0.59 -25.39 32.66
N ILE A 11 -0.21 -24.75 33.52
CA ILE A 11 -1.67 -24.81 33.45
C ILE A 11 -2.19 -24.23 32.12
N ILE A 12 -1.64 -23.08 31.69
CA ILE A 12 -1.99 -22.46 30.40
C ILE A 12 -1.61 -23.39 29.24
N ALA A 13 -0.43 -23.99 29.25
CA ALA A 13 0.00 -24.92 28.20
C ALA A 13 -0.92 -26.14 28.07
N PHE A 14 -1.33 -26.74 29.19
CA PHE A 14 -2.25 -27.88 29.18
C PHE A 14 -3.68 -27.49 28.74
N LEU A 15 -4.16 -26.30 29.12
CA LEU A 15 -5.44 -25.77 28.66
C LEU A 15 -5.45 -25.53 27.14
N LEU A 16 -4.37 -24.95 26.59
CA LEU A 16 -4.25 -24.69 25.16
C LEU A 16 -4.21 -26.00 24.35
N VAL A 17 -3.47 -27.00 24.81
CA VAL A 17 -3.43 -28.33 24.18
C VAL A 17 -4.79 -29.03 24.26
N GLY A 18 -5.52 -28.92 25.38
CA GLY A 18 -6.85 -29.50 25.54
C GLY A 18 -7.93 -28.88 24.65
N ILE A 19 -7.75 -27.63 24.24
CA ILE A 19 -8.63 -26.90 23.31
C ILE A 19 -8.26 -27.20 21.84
N GLY A 20 -7.20 -27.98 21.60
CA GLY A 20 -6.71 -28.32 20.26
C GLY A 20 -5.87 -27.23 19.61
N ASP A 21 -5.48 -26.20 20.38
CA ASP A 21 -4.67 -25.09 19.89
C ASP A 21 -3.19 -25.40 20.16
N GLN A 22 -2.47 -25.82 19.12
CA GLN A 22 -1.06 -26.21 19.20
C GLN A 22 -0.12 -24.99 19.32
N TYR A 23 -0.43 -24.01 20.15
CA TYR A 23 0.47 -22.88 20.39
C TYR A 23 1.62 -23.32 21.32
N PRO A 24 2.91 -23.06 21.02
CA PRO A 24 3.49 -22.19 19.98
C PRO A 24 4.02 -22.92 18.73
N PHE A 25 3.72 -24.21 18.55
CA PHE A 25 4.24 -25.05 17.45
C PHE A 25 3.28 -25.20 16.26
N SER A 26 2.13 -24.54 16.30
CA SER A 26 1.24 -24.38 15.16
C SER A 26 2.08 -23.79 14.03
N PRO A 27 2.11 -24.41 12.84
CA PRO A 27 2.80 -23.82 11.71
C PRO A 27 2.10 -22.50 11.42
N PHE A 28 2.62 -21.40 11.98
CA PHE A 28 2.09 -20.07 11.77
C PHE A 28 1.92 -19.89 10.27
N PRO A 29 0.68 -19.83 9.74
CA PRO A 29 0.47 -19.80 8.30
C PRO A 29 0.95 -18.47 7.68
N MET A 30 1.47 -17.55 8.51
CA MET A 30 1.91 -16.21 8.16
C MET A 30 3.00 -16.15 7.07
N TYR A 31 3.81 -17.20 6.90
CA TYR A 31 4.91 -17.24 5.91
C TYR A 31 4.76 -18.30 4.82
N SER A 32 3.63 -19.03 4.79
CA SER A 32 3.46 -20.17 3.88
C SER A 32 3.36 -19.79 2.40
N ARG A 33 3.16 -18.51 2.10
CA ARG A 33 3.14 -17.96 0.73
C ARG A 33 3.86 -16.62 0.73
N ILE A 34 5.19 -16.67 0.60
CA ILE A 34 5.91 -15.51 0.07
C ILE A 34 5.48 -15.45 -1.40
N ASP A 35 4.41 -14.70 -1.67
CA ASP A 35 4.07 -14.36 -3.05
C ASP A 35 5.33 -13.71 -3.64
N GLY A 36 5.86 -14.30 -4.71
CA GLY A 36 7.01 -13.75 -5.43
C GLY A 36 6.67 -12.45 -6.14
N LYS A 37 5.71 -11.66 -5.65
CA LYS A 37 5.26 -10.40 -6.21
C LYS A 37 5.14 -9.36 -5.10
N ALA A 38 5.89 -8.28 -5.23
CA ALA A 38 5.79 -7.11 -4.39
C ALA A 38 5.41 -5.91 -5.24
N GLU A 39 4.40 -5.16 -4.81
CA GLU A 39 3.91 -4.01 -5.54
C GLU A 39 4.05 -2.74 -4.70
N VAL A 40 4.68 -1.72 -5.27
CA VAL A 40 4.94 -0.45 -4.60
C VAL A 40 4.31 0.68 -5.40
N LEU A 41 3.34 1.38 -4.78
CA LEU A 41 2.81 2.62 -5.30
C LEU A 41 3.75 3.78 -4.97
N TYR A 42 4.07 4.61 -5.95
CA TYR A 42 4.78 5.87 -5.75
C TYR A 42 4.18 6.99 -6.60
N VAL A 43 4.42 8.24 -6.19
CA VAL A 43 3.95 9.43 -6.88
C VAL A 43 5.16 10.26 -7.26
N THR A 44 5.17 10.81 -8.47
CA THR A 44 6.22 11.72 -8.96
C THR A 44 5.64 13.09 -9.31
N ASN A 45 6.52 14.09 -9.42
CA ASN A 45 6.18 15.39 -9.99
C ASN A 45 6.19 15.35 -11.55
N GLU A 46 6.07 16.52 -12.19
CA GLU A 46 6.12 16.65 -13.64
C GLU A 46 7.44 16.20 -14.27
N LYS A 47 8.55 16.27 -13.50
CA LYS A 47 9.91 15.88 -13.89
C LYS A 47 10.23 14.42 -13.59
N ASP A 48 9.24 13.62 -13.19
CA ASP A 48 9.38 12.23 -12.79
C ASP A 48 10.27 12.01 -11.54
N GLU A 49 10.41 13.04 -10.71
CA GLU A 49 11.09 12.96 -9.41
C GLU A 49 10.13 12.43 -8.34
N PRO A 50 10.54 11.44 -7.52
CA PRO A 50 9.67 10.82 -6.52
C PRO A 50 9.33 11.79 -5.38
N MET A 51 8.04 11.90 -5.07
CA MET A 51 7.52 12.75 -4.00
C MET A 51 7.56 12.04 -2.64
N PRO A 52 7.90 12.74 -1.54
CA PRO A 52 7.95 12.14 -0.22
C PRO A 52 6.53 11.93 0.35
N LEU A 53 5.89 10.82 -0.03
CA LEU A 53 4.48 10.53 0.25
C LEU A 53 4.05 10.73 1.71
N SER A 54 4.83 10.21 2.66
CA SER A 54 4.51 10.33 4.09
C SER A 54 4.56 11.78 4.57
N LYS A 55 5.51 12.57 4.08
CA LYS A 55 5.62 13.99 4.46
C LYS A 55 4.60 14.86 3.73
N MET A 56 4.23 14.48 2.52
CA MET A 56 3.28 15.22 1.69
C MET A 56 1.82 14.89 2.04
N PHE A 57 1.44 13.62 2.02
CA PHE A 57 0.05 13.17 2.24
C PHE A 57 -0.23 12.70 3.68
N GLY A 58 0.79 12.67 4.55
CA GLY A 58 0.64 12.17 5.92
C GLY A 58 0.42 10.66 6.02
N ASN A 59 0.54 9.92 4.91
CA ASN A 59 0.27 8.48 4.83
C ASN A 59 1.44 7.75 4.18
N GLY A 60 1.70 6.51 4.62
CA GLY A 60 2.73 5.66 4.00
C GLY A 60 2.30 5.13 2.63
N SER A 61 3.26 4.64 1.84
CA SER A 61 3.01 4.06 0.50
C SER A 61 2.00 2.92 0.55
N ALA A 62 2.03 2.06 1.58
CA ALA A 62 1.09 0.95 1.73
C ALA A 62 -0.36 1.42 1.95
N GLN A 63 -0.57 2.48 2.72
CA GLN A 63 -1.91 3.05 2.96
C GLN A 63 -2.44 3.72 1.70
N LEU A 64 -1.58 4.48 1.00
CA LEU A 64 -1.93 5.12 -0.27
C LEU A 64 -2.21 4.08 -1.36
N LYS A 65 -1.46 2.97 -1.41
CA LYS A 65 -1.74 1.83 -2.30
C LYS A 65 -3.14 1.27 -2.06
N LYS A 66 -3.52 0.99 -0.81
CA LYS A 66 -4.88 0.51 -0.47
C LYS A 66 -5.96 1.48 -0.92
N ARG A 67 -5.75 2.79 -0.76
CA ARG A 67 -6.69 3.82 -1.25
C ARG A 67 -6.77 3.84 -2.77
N PHE A 68 -5.64 3.74 -3.46
CA PHE A 68 -5.61 3.63 -4.92
C PHE A 68 -6.35 2.36 -5.40
N GLU A 69 -6.04 1.20 -4.83
CA GLU A 69 -6.72 -0.07 -5.13
C GLU A 69 -8.23 -0.01 -4.89
N SER A 70 -8.69 0.74 -3.88
CA SER A 70 -10.11 0.99 -3.67
C SER A 70 -10.74 1.76 -4.84
N ASN A 71 -10.08 2.84 -5.31
CA ASN A 71 -10.57 3.58 -6.48
C ASN A 71 -10.51 2.73 -7.75
N LEU A 72 -9.46 1.90 -7.91
CA LEU A 72 -9.34 0.97 -9.03
C LEU A 72 -10.47 -0.07 -9.02
N PHE A 73 -10.82 -0.59 -7.84
CA PHE A 73 -11.97 -1.49 -7.70
C PHE A 73 -13.29 -0.79 -8.04
N ASP A 74 -13.47 0.46 -7.64
CA ASP A 74 -14.69 1.21 -7.95
C ASP A 74 -14.89 1.37 -9.47
N VAL A 75 -13.80 1.65 -10.19
CA VAL A 75 -13.78 1.88 -11.65
C VAL A 75 -13.79 0.58 -12.46
N ALA A 76 -12.95 -0.39 -12.11
CA ALA A 76 -12.68 -1.59 -12.91
C ALA A 76 -13.24 -2.89 -12.33
N LYS A 77 -13.84 -2.85 -11.13
CA LYS A 77 -14.34 -4.02 -10.39
C LYS A 77 -13.26 -5.07 -10.06
N THR A 78 -12.00 -4.66 -10.06
CA THR A 78 -10.84 -5.47 -9.68
C THR A 78 -9.76 -4.59 -9.05
N LYS A 79 -8.94 -5.18 -8.18
CA LYS A 79 -7.73 -4.53 -7.63
C LYS A 79 -6.47 -4.87 -8.45
N ASP A 80 -6.57 -5.88 -9.31
CA ASP A 80 -5.48 -6.37 -10.14
C ASP A 80 -5.28 -5.42 -11.34
N TRP A 81 -4.34 -4.48 -11.23
CA TRP A 81 -4.11 -3.47 -12.27
C TRP A 81 -3.76 -4.07 -13.64
N TRP A 82 -3.15 -5.25 -13.70
CA TRP A 82 -2.83 -5.93 -14.97
C TRP A 82 -4.07 -6.47 -15.69
N LYS A 83 -5.21 -6.56 -15.01
CA LYS A 83 -6.52 -6.93 -15.60
C LYS A 83 -7.33 -5.70 -16.03
N THR A 84 -6.80 -4.50 -15.86
CA THR A 84 -7.52 -3.25 -16.15
C THR A 84 -7.06 -2.64 -17.47
N THR A 85 -7.90 -1.82 -18.07
CA THR A 85 -7.52 -1.01 -19.25
C THR A 85 -6.82 0.28 -18.82
N GLU A 86 -6.06 0.88 -19.73
CA GLU A 86 -5.41 2.17 -19.45
C GLU A 86 -6.39 3.28 -19.02
N PRO A 87 -7.55 3.47 -19.69
CA PRO A 87 -8.53 4.47 -19.24
C PRO A 87 -9.04 4.22 -17.82
N GLN A 88 -9.24 2.95 -17.43
CA GLN A 88 -9.67 2.61 -16.07
C GLN A 88 -8.61 2.96 -15.03
N ARG A 89 -7.33 2.71 -15.34
CA ARG A 89 -6.22 3.10 -14.46
C ARG A 89 -6.14 4.61 -14.31
N GLN A 90 -6.28 5.35 -15.42
CA GLN A 90 -6.23 6.80 -15.41
C GLN A 90 -7.38 7.42 -14.62
N ASP A 91 -8.62 6.94 -14.76
CA ASP A 91 -9.76 7.39 -13.94
C ASP A 91 -9.54 7.07 -12.45
N ALA A 92 -9.06 5.86 -12.13
CA ALA A 92 -8.74 5.51 -10.75
C ALA A 92 -7.63 6.40 -10.14
N ALA A 93 -6.59 6.70 -10.93
CA ALA A 93 -5.51 7.61 -10.53
C ALA A 93 -6.00 9.05 -10.35
N ASP A 94 -6.90 9.54 -11.22
CA ASP A 94 -7.48 10.87 -11.11
C ASP A 94 -8.32 11.01 -9.83
N ARG A 95 -9.20 10.04 -9.54
CA ARG A 95 -10.00 10.02 -8.31
C ARG A 95 -9.13 9.95 -7.06
N PHE A 96 -8.08 9.12 -7.09
CA PHE A 96 -7.12 9.00 -6.01
C PHE A 96 -6.37 10.33 -5.78
N LEU A 97 -5.79 10.92 -6.82
CA LEU A 97 -5.04 12.17 -6.69
C LEU A 97 -5.94 13.33 -6.27
N SER A 98 -7.17 13.43 -6.78
CA SER A 98 -8.13 14.47 -6.38
C SER A 98 -8.31 14.50 -4.86
N ARG A 99 -8.62 13.33 -4.28
CA ARG A 99 -8.85 13.19 -2.83
C ARG A 99 -7.61 13.48 -2.00
N GLU A 100 -6.43 13.11 -2.48
CA GLU A 100 -5.19 13.36 -1.74
C GLU A 100 -4.71 14.81 -1.89
N ILE A 101 -4.93 15.45 -3.03
CA ILE A 101 -4.63 16.88 -3.28
C ILE A 101 -5.55 17.80 -2.48
N GLU A 102 -6.84 17.48 -2.35
CA GLU A 102 -7.80 18.22 -1.51
C GLU A 102 -7.36 18.31 -0.04
N LYS A 103 -6.64 17.30 0.45
CA LYS A 103 -6.11 17.25 1.82
C LYS A 103 -4.78 17.99 1.98
N LEU A 104 -4.16 18.46 0.90
CA LEU A 104 -2.90 19.19 0.96
C LEU A 104 -3.13 20.63 1.36
N ASP A 105 -2.65 20.99 2.54
CA ASP A 105 -2.57 22.37 2.99
C ASP A 105 -1.56 23.21 2.17
N ALA A 106 -1.70 24.53 2.24
CA ALA A 106 -0.86 25.47 1.50
C ALA A 106 0.64 25.35 1.85
N SER A 107 0.97 25.01 3.11
CA SER A 107 2.35 24.89 3.56
C SER A 107 3.07 23.71 2.90
N LYS A 108 2.38 22.58 2.76
CA LYS A 108 2.89 21.38 2.08
C LYS A 108 2.99 21.59 0.57
N ARG A 109 2.02 22.28 -0.03
CA ARG A 109 2.08 22.66 -1.45
C ARG A 109 3.27 23.58 -1.74
N ALA A 110 3.54 24.55 -0.87
CA ALA A 110 4.70 25.43 -1.00
C ALA A 110 6.03 24.68 -0.80
N LYS A 111 6.06 23.71 0.14
CA LYS A 111 7.26 22.92 0.44
C LYS A 111 7.59 21.88 -0.63
N TYR A 112 6.58 21.35 -1.31
CA TYR A 112 6.72 20.34 -2.35
C TYR A 112 6.07 20.85 -3.65
N PRO A 113 6.70 21.84 -4.31
CA PRO A 113 6.14 22.43 -5.52
C PRO A 113 6.11 21.39 -6.64
N ALA A 114 4.95 21.24 -7.24
CA ALA A 114 4.75 20.43 -8.43
C ALA A 114 3.60 21.03 -9.24
N SER A 115 3.71 20.99 -10.57
CA SER A 115 2.64 21.44 -11.48
C SER A 115 1.63 20.33 -11.72
N SER A 116 2.10 19.07 -11.67
CA SER A 116 1.26 17.88 -11.77
C SER A 116 1.85 16.76 -10.93
N LEU A 117 0.97 15.85 -10.52
CA LEU A 117 1.35 14.61 -9.86
C LEU A 117 1.05 13.43 -10.77
N LYS A 118 1.99 12.51 -10.87
CA LYS A 118 1.87 11.27 -11.65
C LYS A 118 1.91 10.08 -10.70
N VAL A 119 1.01 9.12 -10.87
CA VAL A 119 0.95 7.88 -10.10
C VAL A 119 1.61 6.76 -10.90
N TRP A 120 2.45 6.01 -10.22
CA TRP A 120 3.15 4.88 -10.77
C TRP A 120 3.06 3.68 -9.83
N LEU A 121 3.11 2.49 -10.40
CA LEU A 121 3.23 1.24 -9.65
C LEU A 121 4.49 0.49 -10.12
N ILE A 122 5.30 0.07 -9.16
CA ILE A 122 6.41 -0.84 -9.40
C ILE A 122 5.93 -2.23 -9.04
N SER A 123 5.95 -3.14 -10.01
CA SER A 123 5.76 -4.57 -9.78
C SER A 123 7.13 -5.23 -9.76
N ILE A 124 7.48 -5.84 -8.63
CA ILE A 124 8.72 -6.62 -8.46
C ILE A 124 8.28 -8.07 -8.41
N THR A 125 8.65 -8.86 -9.42
CA THR A 125 8.39 -10.30 -9.44
C THR A 125 9.69 -11.08 -9.21
N MET A 126 9.63 -12.12 -8.40
CA MET A 126 10.71 -13.06 -8.12
C MET A 126 10.27 -14.44 -8.61
N ASP A 127 10.98 -14.96 -9.60
CA ASP A 127 10.82 -16.31 -10.13
C ASP A 127 12.12 -17.09 -9.94
N GLY A 128 12.13 -17.99 -8.94
CA GLY A 128 13.35 -18.64 -8.47
C GLY A 128 14.39 -17.61 -7.99
N SER A 129 15.49 -17.50 -8.73
CA SER A 129 16.59 -16.54 -8.47
C SER A 129 16.51 -15.27 -9.31
N THR A 130 15.50 -15.12 -10.17
CA THR A 130 15.38 -13.99 -11.10
C THR A 130 14.45 -12.93 -10.55
N PHE A 131 14.92 -11.68 -10.49
CA PHE A 131 14.10 -10.52 -10.16
C PHE A 131 13.75 -9.77 -11.45
N SER A 132 12.46 -9.54 -11.69
CA SER A 132 11.98 -8.61 -12.71
C SER A 132 11.30 -7.41 -12.05
N LYS A 133 11.48 -6.25 -12.67
CA LYS A 133 10.91 -4.98 -12.20
C LYS A 133 10.22 -4.31 -13.37
N GLU A 134 8.94 -4.01 -13.19
CA GLU A 134 8.13 -3.30 -14.17
C GLU A 134 7.62 -2.00 -13.55
N HIS A 135 7.74 -0.91 -14.30
CA HIS A 135 7.17 0.39 -13.96
C HIS A 135 5.93 0.63 -14.81
N VAL A 136 4.78 0.79 -14.15
CA VAL A 136 3.51 0.97 -14.84
C VAL A 136 2.95 2.34 -14.50
N PHE A 137 2.74 3.15 -15.53
CA PHE A 137 2.06 4.44 -15.39
C PHE A 137 0.58 4.20 -15.12
N MET A 138 0.08 4.81 -14.05
CA MET A 138 -1.32 4.67 -13.63
C MET A 138 -2.16 5.88 -14.06
N GLY A 139 -1.57 7.07 -14.09
CA GLY A 139 -2.26 8.30 -14.48
C GLY A 139 -1.65 9.54 -13.85
N SER A 140 -2.15 10.71 -14.20
CA SER A 140 -1.64 11.98 -13.68
C SER A 140 -2.75 13.00 -13.47
N LYS A 141 -2.57 13.90 -12.52
CA LYS A 141 -3.48 15.02 -12.26
C LYS A 141 -2.70 16.33 -12.08
N PRO A 142 -3.10 17.42 -12.75
CA PRO A 142 -2.58 18.75 -12.46
C PRO A 142 -2.86 19.16 -11.01
N LEU A 143 -1.89 19.81 -10.38
CA LEU A 143 -2.11 20.53 -9.13
C LEU A 143 -2.68 21.89 -9.49
N THR A 144 -4.00 22.00 -9.63
CA THR A 144 -4.64 23.30 -9.78
C THR A 144 -4.32 24.14 -8.55
N THR A 145 -3.70 25.30 -8.78
CA THR A 145 -3.58 26.37 -7.79
C THR A 145 -5.00 26.65 -7.27
N PRO A 146 -5.24 26.70 -5.94
CA PRO A 146 -6.52 27.21 -5.47
C PRO A 146 -6.70 28.60 -6.09
N ALA A 147 -7.90 28.85 -6.65
CA ALA A 147 -8.23 30.17 -7.16
C ALA A 147 -7.96 31.21 -6.05
N PRO A 148 -7.38 32.38 -6.40
CA PRO A 148 -7.06 33.44 -5.44
C PRO A 148 -8.31 33.90 -4.67
#